data_AF-A0A1M3MWI6-F1
#
_entry.id   AF-A0A1M3MWI6-F1
#
_cell.length_a   1.000
_cell.length_b   1.000
_cell.length_c   1.000
_cell.angle_alpha   90.00
_cell.angle_beta   90.00
_cell.angle_gamma   90.00
#
_symmetry.space_group_name_H-M   'P 1'
#
loop_
_entity.id
_entity.type
_entity.pdbx_description
1 polymer ?
#
loop_
_entity_poly.entity_id
_entity_poly.type
_entity_poly.pdbx_seq_one_letter_code
_entity_poly.pdbx_strand_id
1 'polypeptide(L)'
;MQTVVLVARGMAKWRWRPTMSVYERWLVARGNAFLPSAVTIAKLIERLRAERWIVDPASDDLGRLGFAGGREALAKATGGYAVKTVENAFGGDIEAKIAASTEALPASITAEWLADEEREEVRLVWPASGDDSLPVRYPLTRKPDGDVRWALELHRAPEYVYPVAPGIGPLPTECRCSEDLSFEWDEEEVVAAFERSSGIFAECDECSRTFDPSKGSASIKNPFDGTKDSVPGGGAYRFALKVDCGACYVRDAGLAFAPELVALVEKEFGRSFYEFGSLR
;
A
#
# COMPACT_ATOMS: atom_id res chain seq x y z
N MET A 1 22.68 -64.81 -26.75
CA MET A 1 21.29 -64.33 -26.90
C MET A 1 20.79 -63.94 -25.51
N GLN A 2 20.92 -62.68 -25.14
CA GLN A 2 20.36 -62.15 -23.90
C GLN A 2 19.71 -60.81 -24.22
N THR A 3 18.40 -60.80 -24.01
CA THR A 3 17.47 -59.71 -24.28
C THR A 3 17.71 -58.58 -23.28
N VAL A 4 17.95 -57.38 -23.80
CA VAL A 4 17.99 -56.13 -23.02
C VAL A 4 16.55 -55.71 -22.72
N VAL A 5 16.19 -55.65 -21.45
CA VAL A 5 14.95 -55.00 -20.99
C VAL A 5 15.31 -53.58 -20.54
N LEU A 6 14.89 -52.58 -21.33
CA LEU A 6 14.94 -51.17 -20.96
C LEU A 6 13.85 -50.89 -19.91
N VAL A 7 14.26 -50.53 -18.69
CA VAL A 7 13.36 -49.93 -17.69
C VAL A 7 13.35 -48.43 -17.92
N ALA A 8 12.22 -47.90 -18.38
CA ALA A 8 11.96 -46.47 -18.49
C ALA A 8 11.99 -45.81 -17.11
N ARG A 9 12.98 -44.94 -16.87
CA ARG A 9 12.99 -44.02 -15.71
C ARG A 9 12.16 -42.80 -16.08
N GLY A 10 11.05 -42.62 -15.35
CA GLY A 10 10.17 -41.47 -15.47
C GLY A 10 10.89 -40.16 -15.21
N MET A 11 10.78 -39.24 -16.18
CA MET A 11 11.09 -37.83 -15.99
C MET A 11 10.07 -37.23 -15.02
N ALA A 12 10.54 -36.79 -13.86
CA ALA A 12 9.75 -35.97 -12.95
C ALA A 12 9.37 -34.67 -13.67
N LYS A 13 8.07 -34.48 -13.91
CA LYS A 13 7.51 -33.18 -14.32
C LYS A 13 7.76 -32.20 -13.17
N TRP A 14 8.69 -31.28 -13.38
CA TRP A 14 8.81 -30.08 -12.56
C TRP A 14 7.48 -29.32 -12.65
N ARG A 15 6.63 -29.47 -11.63
CA ARG A 15 5.47 -28.60 -11.43
C ARG A 15 6.04 -27.22 -11.11
N TRP A 16 5.90 -26.30 -12.07
CA TRP A 16 5.97 -24.86 -11.80
C TRP A 16 5.06 -24.57 -10.61
N ARG A 17 5.65 -24.13 -9.48
CA ARG A 17 4.85 -23.41 -8.48
C ARG A 17 4.50 -22.08 -9.13
N PRO A 18 3.22 -21.72 -9.32
CA PRO A 18 2.90 -20.38 -9.74
C PRO A 18 3.48 -19.45 -8.67
N THR A 19 4.28 -18.47 -9.09
CA THR A 19 4.59 -17.30 -8.27
C THR A 19 3.26 -16.79 -7.73
N MET A 20 3.05 -16.87 -6.41
CA MET A 20 1.82 -16.40 -5.80
C MET A 20 1.76 -14.90 -6.01
N SER A 21 0.90 -14.46 -6.93
CA SER A 21 0.68 -13.05 -7.23
C SER A 21 0.11 -12.38 -5.99
N VAL A 22 0.68 -11.25 -5.59
CA VAL A 22 0.20 -10.47 -4.44
C VAL A 22 -0.86 -9.49 -4.92
N TYR A 23 -1.99 -9.38 -4.21
CA TYR A 23 -3.05 -8.44 -4.56
C TYR A 23 -3.08 -7.23 -3.65
N GLU A 24 -3.34 -6.08 -4.27
CA GLU A 24 -3.53 -4.82 -3.56
C GLU A 24 -4.78 -4.10 -4.04
N ARG A 25 -5.44 -3.41 -3.11
CA ARG A 25 -6.52 -2.48 -3.40
C ARG A 25 -6.14 -1.09 -2.91
N TRP A 26 -6.30 -0.10 -3.75
CA TRP A 26 -5.99 1.29 -3.47
C TRP A 26 -7.27 2.12 -3.41
N LEU A 27 -7.37 3.03 -2.44
CA LEU A 27 -8.42 4.04 -2.31
C LEU A 27 -7.75 5.41 -2.35
N VAL A 28 -8.01 6.15 -3.43
CA VAL A 28 -7.35 7.42 -3.74
C VAL A 28 -8.39 8.52 -3.86
N ALA A 29 -8.07 9.70 -3.33
CA ALA A 29 -8.97 10.85 -3.39
C ALA A 29 -9.15 11.32 -4.85
N ARG A 30 -10.39 11.60 -5.27
CA ARG A 30 -10.64 12.16 -6.61
C ARG A 30 -9.94 13.51 -6.77
N GLY A 31 -9.33 13.69 -7.94
CA GLY A 31 -8.50 14.84 -8.27
C GLY A 31 -7.02 14.67 -7.91
N ASN A 32 -6.65 13.61 -7.18
CA ASN A 32 -5.27 13.14 -6.97
C ASN A 32 -4.33 14.07 -6.17
N ALA A 33 -4.66 15.36 -6.06
CA ALA A 33 -3.90 16.41 -5.35
C ALA A 33 -4.15 16.49 -3.83
N PHE A 34 -4.99 15.61 -3.28
CA PHE A 34 -5.40 15.70 -1.88
C PHE A 34 -4.27 15.29 -0.92
N LEU A 35 -3.86 16.22 -0.08
CA LEU A 35 -2.96 16.00 1.06
C LEU A 35 -3.70 16.44 2.35
N PRO A 36 -4.22 15.50 3.16
CA PRO A 36 -4.88 15.84 4.42
C PRO A 36 -3.87 16.35 5.45
N SER A 37 -4.34 17.20 6.37
CA SER A 37 -3.53 17.63 7.50
C SER A 37 -3.31 16.47 8.49
N ALA A 38 -2.22 16.56 9.25
CA ALA A 38 -1.90 15.60 10.31
C ALA A 38 -3.06 15.44 11.32
N VAL A 39 -3.76 16.52 11.64
CA VAL A 39 -4.95 16.50 12.53
C VAL A 39 -6.06 15.62 11.97
N THR A 40 -6.37 15.76 10.68
CA THR A 40 -7.46 14.97 10.07
C THR A 40 -7.06 13.50 9.92
N ILE A 41 -5.78 13.21 9.64
CA ILE A 41 -5.27 11.83 9.61
C ILE A 41 -5.36 11.19 11.00
N ALA A 42 -4.89 11.87 12.05
CA ALA A 42 -5.01 11.38 13.44
C ALA A 42 -6.47 11.09 13.80
N LYS A 43 -7.40 11.99 13.43
CA LYS A 43 -8.83 11.79 13.64
C LYS A 43 -9.38 10.59 12.86
N LEU A 44 -8.96 10.38 11.62
CA LEU A 44 -9.32 9.18 10.85
C LEU A 44 -8.85 7.90 11.57
N ILE A 45 -7.62 7.85 12.06
CA ILE A 45 -7.06 6.68 12.74
C ILE A 45 -7.88 6.33 13.98
N GLU A 46 -8.27 7.32 14.79
CA GLU A 46 -9.15 7.11 15.94
C GLU A 46 -10.52 6.57 15.53
N ARG A 47 -11.08 7.04 14.42
CA ARG A 47 -12.32 6.49 13.84
C ARG A 47 -12.14 5.04 13.35
N LEU A 48 -11.02 4.72 12.73
CA LEU A 48 -10.70 3.36 12.27
C LEU A 48 -10.61 2.39 13.46
N ARG A 49 -10.00 2.82 14.58
CA ARG A 49 -9.98 2.04 15.84
C ARG A 49 -11.38 1.84 16.40
N ALA A 50 -12.15 2.93 16.54
CA ALA A 50 -13.50 2.89 17.10
C ALA A 50 -14.45 1.97 16.31
N GLU A 51 -14.26 1.87 14.98
CA GLU A 51 -15.06 1.01 14.11
C GLU A 51 -14.41 -0.36 13.82
N ARG A 52 -13.31 -0.68 14.53
CA ARG A 52 -12.57 -1.94 14.47
C ARG A 52 -12.02 -2.27 13.07
N TRP A 53 -11.68 -1.27 12.26
CA TRP A 53 -10.92 -1.48 11.02
C TRP A 53 -9.44 -1.75 11.30
N ILE A 54 -8.94 -1.20 12.41
CA ILE A 54 -7.62 -1.47 12.98
C ILE A 54 -7.79 -1.75 14.47
N VAL A 55 -6.84 -2.46 15.07
CA VAL A 55 -6.92 -2.81 16.49
C VAL A 55 -6.61 -1.59 17.37
N ASP A 56 -7.30 -1.48 18.48
CA ASP A 56 -6.95 -0.54 19.54
C ASP A 56 -5.76 -1.11 20.34
N PRO A 57 -4.61 -0.40 20.45
CA PRO A 57 -3.46 -0.82 21.25
C PRO A 57 -3.79 -1.17 22.70
N ALA A 58 -4.82 -0.55 23.28
CA ALA A 58 -5.23 -0.77 24.67
C ALA A 58 -6.20 -1.94 24.84
N SER A 59 -6.65 -2.57 23.75
CA SER A 59 -7.58 -3.69 23.80
C SER A 59 -6.87 -5.03 23.98
N ASP A 60 -7.48 -5.93 24.76
CA ASP A 60 -7.07 -7.33 24.86
C ASP A 60 -7.10 -8.06 23.50
N ASP A 61 -7.84 -7.52 22.54
CA ASP A 61 -7.90 -8.03 21.17
C ASP A 61 -6.55 -7.99 20.44
N LEU A 62 -5.61 -7.11 20.83
CA LEU A 62 -4.28 -7.06 20.23
C LEU A 62 -3.55 -8.42 20.34
N GLY A 63 -3.73 -9.12 21.45
CA GLY A 63 -3.12 -10.43 21.68
C GLY A 63 -3.66 -11.55 20.78
N ARG A 64 -4.75 -11.29 20.03
CA ARG A 64 -5.35 -12.24 19.09
C ARG A 64 -4.80 -12.12 17.66
N LEU A 65 -4.02 -11.08 17.37
CA LEU A 65 -3.41 -10.90 16.07
C LEU A 65 -2.08 -11.66 15.96
N GLY A 66 -1.87 -12.29 14.81
CA GLY A 66 -0.58 -12.85 14.44
C GLY A 66 0.38 -11.79 13.91
N PHE A 67 1.61 -11.78 14.42
CA PHE A 67 2.70 -10.92 13.95
C PHE A 67 3.93 -11.77 13.59
N ALA A 68 4.26 -11.85 12.31
CA ALA A 68 5.33 -12.66 11.75
C ALA A 68 6.24 -11.84 10.81
N GLY A 69 7.46 -11.56 11.28
CA GLY A 69 8.51 -10.88 10.51
C GLY A 69 9.20 -9.77 11.31
N GLY A 70 10.30 -9.24 10.76
CA GLY A 70 11.08 -8.18 11.41
C GLY A 70 10.26 -6.90 11.63
N ARG A 71 9.58 -6.40 10.58
CA ARG A 71 8.70 -5.22 10.68
C ARG A 71 7.52 -5.44 11.61
N GLU A 72 6.84 -6.59 11.48
CA GLU A 72 5.67 -6.91 12.31
C GLU A 72 6.02 -7.10 13.80
N ALA A 73 7.28 -7.36 14.14
CA ALA A 73 7.71 -7.38 15.54
C ALA A 73 7.47 -6.02 16.24
N LEU A 74 7.60 -4.91 15.51
CA LEU A 74 7.32 -3.56 16.02
C LEU A 74 5.82 -3.32 16.24
N ALA A 75 4.95 -4.00 15.50
CA ALA A 75 3.51 -3.91 15.67
C ALA A 75 2.97 -4.69 16.89
N LYS A 76 3.77 -5.56 17.53
CA LYS A 76 3.28 -6.37 18.66
C LYS A 76 2.76 -5.55 19.84
N ALA A 77 3.30 -4.36 20.05
CA ALA A 77 2.94 -3.50 21.17
C ALA A 77 1.71 -2.61 20.89
N THR A 78 1.46 -2.25 19.62
CA THR A 78 0.46 -1.24 19.27
C THR A 78 -0.43 -1.60 18.07
N GLY A 79 -0.29 -2.80 17.53
CA GLY A 79 -1.04 -3.27 16.37
C GLY A 79 -0.57 -2.71 15.03
N GLY A 80 0.45 -1.85 15.00
CA GLY A 80 0.99 -1.33 13.74
C GLY A 80 2.40 -0.75 13.85
N TYR A 81 3.00 -0.49 12.70
CA TYR A 81 4.31 0.14 12.56
C TYR A 81 4.25 1.24 11.50
N ALA A 82 5.23 2.15 11.51
CA ALA A 82 5.43 3.12 10.45
C ALA A 82 6.68 2.75 9.64
N VAL A 83 6.65 3.06 8.35
CA VAL A 83 7.80 3.07 7.47
C VAL A 83 7.97 4.50 6.96
N LYS A 84 9.17 5.07 7.13
CA LYS A 84 9.54 6.42 6.70
C LYS A 84 10.69 6.38 5.71
N THR A 85 10.74 7.37 4.82
CA THR A 85 11.88 7.53 3.92
C THR A 85 13.08 8.01 4.72
N VAL A 86 14.23 7.37 4.55
CA VAL A 86 15.49 7.74 5.22
C VAL A 86 16.66 7.68 4.25
N GLU A 87 17.74 8.42 4.54
CA GLU A 87 19.00 8.30 3.80
C GLU A 87 19.55 6.87 3.89
N ASN A 88 20.06 6.35 2.79
CA ASN A 88 20.68 5.04 2.73
C ASN A 88 22.18 5.11 3.11
N ALA A 89 22.45 5.16 4.40
CA ALA A 89 23.81 5.02 4.94
C ALA A 89 24.28 3.56 5.06
N PHE A 90 23.50 2.58 4.59
CA PHE A 90 23.64 1.15 4.90
C PHE A 90 24.04 0.28 3.69
N GLY A 91 24.19 0.88 2.51
CA GLY A 91 24.57 0.18 1.28
C GLY A 91 23.57 -0.91 0.90
N GLY A 92 23.99 -2.18 0.94
CA GLY A 92 23.16 -3.34 0.60
C GLY A 92 22.57 -4.10 1.79
N ASP A 93 22.78 -3.65 3.03
CA ASP A 93 22.29 -4.35 4.23
C ASP A 93 20.79 -4.15 4.42
N ILE A 94 20.01 -5.15 4.01
CA ILE A 94 18.54 -5.12 4.05
C ILE A 94 18.02 -5.03 5.50
N GLU A 95 18.65 -5.71 6.46
CA GLU A 95 18.19 -5.70 7.85
C GLU A 95 18.39 -4.31 8.47
N ALA A 96 19.56 -3.70 8.21
CA ALA A 96 19.84 -2.33 8.65
C ALA A 96 18.90 -1.31 8.01
N LYS A 97 18.62 -1.42 6.69
CA LYS A 97 17.64 -0.56 6.00
C LYS A 97 16.25 -0.67 6.62
N ILE A 98 15.79 -1.90 6.91
CA ILE A 98 14.49 -2.12 7.57
C ILE A 98 14.48 -1.49 8.95
N ALA A 99 15.52 -1.70 9.76
CA ALA A 99 15.59 -1.15 11.11
C ALA A 99 15.63 0.38 11.13
N ALA A 100 16.31 1.02 10.17
CA ALA A 100 16.41 2.47 10.09
C ALA A 100 15.12 3.14 9.57
N SER A 101 14.45 2.50 8.61
CA SER A 101 13.22 3.05 8.00
C SER A 101 11.94 2.69 8.76
N THR A 102 11.97 1.74 9.69
CA THR A 102 10.76 1.24 10.37
C THR A 102 10.77 1.57 11.85
N GLU A 103 9.63 2.02 12.37
CA GLU A 103 9.46 2.28 13.80
C GLU A 103 8.09 1.81 14.32
N ALA A 104 8.01 1.53 15.62
CA ALA A 104 6.74 1.19 16.26
C ALA A 104 5.81 2.40 16.28
N LEU A 105 4.52 2.20 16.00
CA LEU A 105 3.53 3.26 16.20
C LEU A 105 3.38 3.54 17.69
N PRO A 106 3.19 4.80 18.11
CA PRO A 106 2.76 5.10 19.46
C PRO A 106 1.35 4.57 19.72
N ALA A 107 0.99 4.35 20.98
CA ALA A 107 -0.36 3.94 21.34
C ALA A 107 -1.41 4.96 20.87
N SER A 108 -1.11 6.25 20.95
CA SER A 108 -1.90 7.32 20.35
C SER A 108 -1.10 8.00 19.25
N ILE A 109 -1.65 8.03 18.03
CA ILE A 109 -1.04 8.70 16.88
C ILE A 109 -1.59 10.12 16.83
N THR A 110 -0.82 11.08 17.32
CA THR A 110 -1.24 12.47 17.40
C THR A 110 -0.89 13.25 16.13
N ALA A 111 -1.47 14.44 15.98
CA ALA A 111 -1.14 15.32 14.87
C ALA A 111 0.33 15.76 14.93
N GLU A 112 0.87 15.99 16.11
CA GLU A 112 2.27 16.39 16.32
C GLU A 112 3.22 15.28 15.88
N TRP A 113 2.92 14.03 16.25
CA TRP A 113 3.72 12.88 15.81
C TRP A 113 3.71 12.71 14.29
N LEU A 114 2.56 12.92 13.64
CA LEU A 114 2.43 12.86 12.18
C LEU A 114 3.07 14.06 11.45
N ALA A 115 3.19 15.21 12.12
CA ALA A 115 3.73 16.44 11.54
C ALA A 115 5.26 16.53 11.67
N ASP A 116 5.90 15.56 12.30
CA ASP A 116 7.35 15.47 12.43
C ASP A 116 8.02 15.37 11.05
N GLU A 117 9.11 16.13 10.85
CA GLU A 117 9.82 16.24 9.57
C GLU A 117 10.42 14.91 9.11
N GLU A 118 10.75 13.99 10.02
CA GLU A 118 11.21 12.65 9.63
C GLU A 118 10.07 11.79 9.04
N ARG A 119 8.81 12.27 9.06
CA ARG A 119 7.60 11.55 8.62
C ARG A 119 6.82 12.33 7.56
N GLU A 120 7.53 13.17 6.80
CA GLU A 120 6.95 13.80 5.62
C GLU A 120 6.48 12.76 4.60
N GLU A 121 7.36 11.79 4.31
CA GLU A 121 7.05 10.58 3.55
C GLU A 121 6.88 9.39 4.49
N VAL A 122 5.62 9.03 4.75
CA VAL A 122 5.30 7.98 5.72
C VAL A 122 4.22 7.04 5.22
N ARG A 123 4.43 5.76 5.52
CA ARG A 123 3.47 4.67 5.38
C ARG A 123 3.19 4.07 6.74
N LEU A 124 1.97 4.22 7.24
CA LEU A 124 1.50 3.56 8.46
C LEU A 124 0.89 2.21 8.07
N VAL A 125 1.22 1.15 8.81
CA VAL A 125 0.81 -0.22 8.48
C VAL A 125 0.20 -0.90 9.70
N TRP A 126 -1.01 -1.42 9.55
CA TRP A 126 -1.70 -2.26 10.53
C TRP A 126 -1.87 -3.68 9.96
N PRO A 127 -0.93 -4.60 10.24
CA PRO A 127 -1.06 -5.98 9.80
C PRO A 127 -2.13 -6.71 10.62
N ALA A 128 -2.87 -7.59 9.96
CA ALA A 128 -3.83 -8.48 10.56
C ALA A 128 -3.63 -9.88 9.98
N SER A 129 -3.29 -10.83 10.86
CA SER A 129 -3.12 -12.24 10.51
C SER A 129 -3.86 -13.11 11.50
N GLY A 130 -4.66 -14.06 11.03
CA GLY A 130 -5.44 -14.95 11.88
C GLY A 130 -6.61 -15.60 11.14
N ASP A 131 -7.47 -16.29 11.88
CA ASP A 131 -8.62 -17.04 11.36
C ASP A 131 -9.89 -16.17 11.20
N ASP A 132 -11.06 -16.81 11.22
CA ASP A 132 -12.36 -16.12 11.16
C ASP A 132 -12.74 -15.34 12.41
N SER A 133 -12.00 -15.48 13.50
CA SER A 133 -12.23 -14.79 14.77
C SER A 133 -11.41 -13.50 14.94
N LEU A 134 -10.79 -13.00 13.87
CA LEU A 134 -10.03 -11.75 13.91
C LEU A 134 -10.85 -10.61 14.54
N PRO A 135 -10.28 -9.86 15.49
CA PRO A 135 -10.99 -8.80 16.21
C PRO A 135 -11.22 -7.53 15.37
N VAL A 136 -10.64 -7.48 14.18
CA VAL A 136 -10.75 -6.39 13.21
C VAL A 136 -11.59 -6.80 12.01
N ARG A 137 -12.31 -5.84 11.44
CA ARG A 137 -13.11 -6.01 10.21
C ARG A 137 -12.19 -6.22 9.01
N TYR A 138 -12.59 -7.12 8.11
CA TYR A 138 -11.91 -7.26 6.82
C TYR A 138 -12.23 -6.04 5.92
N PRO A 139 -11.23 -5.35 5.34
CA PRO A 139 -11.43 -4.04 4.72
C PRO A 139 -12.03 -4.09 3.31
N LEU A 140 -12.22 -5.28 2.73
CA LEU A 140 -12.78 -5.47 1.39
C LEU A 140 -14.16 -6.16 1.45
N THR A 141 -14.90 -6.07 0.34
CA THR A 141 -16.27 -6.61 0.20
C THR A 141 -16.37 -8.12 0.33
N ARG A 142 -15.28 -8.88 0.13
CA ARG A 142 -15.26 -10.34 0.21
C ARG A 142 -13.99 -10.84 0.90
N LYS A 143 -14.15 -11.41 2.09
CA LYS A 143 -13.09 -12.12 2.81
C LYS A 143 -12.86 -13.50 2.19
N PRO A 144 -11.60 -13.93 1.94
CA PRO A 144 -11.32 -15.30 1.57
C PRO A 144 -11.56 -16.25 2.75
N ASP A 145 -11.87 -17.52 2.46
CA ASP A 145 -12.11 -18.54 3.49
C ASP A 145 -10.81 -18.93 4.22
N GLY A 146 -10.91 -19.20 5.52
CA GLY A 146 -9.81 -19.69 6.34
C GLY A 146 -8.88 -18.59 6.86
N ASP A 147 -7.65 -18.97 7.17
CA ASP A 147 -6.63 -18.05 7.70
C ASP A 147 -6.30 -16.97 6.67
N VAL A 148 -6.38 -15.72 7.11
CA VAL A 148 -6.08 -14.55 6.28
C VAL A 148 -4.88 -13.80 6.82
N ARG A 149 -4.11 -13.22 5.91
CA ARG A 149 -3.08 -12.23 6.21
C ARG A 149 -3.27 -11.04 5.29
N TRP A 150 -3.43 -9.86 5.85
CA TRP A 150 -3.53 -8.62 5.12
C TRP A 150 -2.98 -7.47 5.95
N ALA A 151 -2.76 -6.31 5.33
CA ALA A 151 -2.44 -5.08 6.04
C ALA A 151 -3.27 -3.91 5.48
N LEU A 152 -3.86 -3.12 6.37
CA LEU A 152 -4.35 -1.79 5.99
C LEU A 152 -3.19 -0.83 6.12
N GLU A 153 -2.92 -0.09 5.05
CA GLU A 153 -1.87 0.92 5.00
C GLU A 153 -2.48 2.30 4.76
N LEU A 154 -1.88 3.31 5.38
CA LEU A 154 -2.16 4.71 5.12
C LEU A 154 -0.87 5.38 4.65
N HIS A 155 -0.92 5.98 3.46
CA HIS A 155 0.22 6.61 2.82
C HIS A 155 0.05 8.12 2.84
N ARG A 156 1.14 8.84 3.10
CA ARG A 156 1.22 10.30 3.03
C ARG A 156 2.59 10.71 2.49
N ALA A 157 2.60 11.59 1.50
CA ALA A 157 3.81 12.19 0.96
C ALA A 157 3.57 13.65 0.53
N PRO A 158 4.59 14.54 0.62
CA PRO A 158 4.51 15.86 0.05
C PRO A 158 4.51 15.79 -1.48
N GLU A 159 5.32 14.93 -2.08
CA GLU A 159 5.30 14.69 -3.52
C GLU A 159 4.23 13.67 -3.92
N TYR A 160 3.90 13.58 -5.20
CA TYR A 160 2.98 12.55 -5.67
C TYR A 160 3.70 11.20 -5.72
N VAL A 161 3.06 10.18 -5.17
CA VAL A 161 3.47 8.79 -5.31
C VAL A 161 2.63 8.14 -6.40
N TYR A 162 3.28 7.40 -7.29
CA TYR A 162 2.65 6.66 -8.39
C TYR A 162 2.97 5.17 -8.29
N PRO A 163 2.00 4.29 -7.96
CA PRO A 163 2.23 2.86 -7.90
C PRO A 163 2.65 2.26 -9.24
N VAL A 164 3.73 1.48 -9.25
CA VAL A 164 4.27 0.80 -10.43
C VAL A 164 3.91 -0.68 -10.39
N ALA A 165 2.95 -1.07 -11.24
CA ALA A 165 2.51 -2.45 -11.38
C ALA A 165 2.06 -2.77 -12.81
N PRO A 166 2.09 -4.05 -13.25
CA PRO A 166 1.75 -4.43 -14.63
C PRO A 166 0.35 -4.00 -15.12
N GLY A 167 -0.58 -3.75 -14.18
CA GLY A 167 -1.94 -3.29 -14.48
C GLY A 167 -2.10 -1.77 -14.53
N ILE A 168 -1.06 -0.99 -14.22
CA ILE A 168 -1.11 0.47 -14.14
C ILE A 168 -0.23 1.03 -15.25
N GLY A 169 -0.86 1.69 -16.22
CA GLY A 169 -0.17 2.35 -17.33
C GLY A 169 0.56 3.62 -16.88
N PRO A 170 1.44 4.19 -17.71
CA PRO A 170 2.12 5.44 -17.40
C PRO A 170 1.13 6.61 -17.34
N LEU A 171 1.42 7.60 -16.49
CA LEU A 171 0.74 8.89 -16.44
C LEU A 171 1.66 9.95 -17.09
N PRO A 172 1.15 10.85 -17.93
CA PRO A 172 1.94 11.98 -18.42
C PRO A 172 2.36 12.91 -17.28
N THR A 173 3.65 13.16 -17.14
CA THR A 173 4.29 13.95 -16.06
C THR A 173 4.97 15.23 -16.56
N GLU A 174 4.91 15.50 -17.86
CA GLU A 174 5.51 16.70 -18.45
C GLU A 174 4.80 17.98 -17.99
N CYS A 175 5.57 18.92 -17.47
CA CYS A 175 5.13 20.27 -17.19
C CYS A 175 4.93 21.06 -18.50
N ARG A 176 4.21 22.20 -18.42
CA ARG A 176 4.02 23.10 -19.57
C ARG A 176 5.34 23.70 -20.11
N CYS A 177 6.38 23.80 -19.27
CA CYS A 177 7.71 24.20 -19.73
C CYS A 177 8.48 23.05 -20.41
N SER A 178 7.88 21.86 -20.54
CA SER A 178 8.45 20.62 -21.08
C SER A 178 9.41 19.88 -20.14
N GLU A 179 9.51 20.31 -18.88
CA GLU A 179 10.25 19.56 -17.87
C GLU A 179 9.48 18.30 -17.48
N ASP A 180 10.15 17.14 -17.43
CA ASP A 180 9.56 15.92 -16.91
C ASP A 180 9.64 15.94 -15.37
N LEU A 181 8.49 15.83 -14.71
CA LEU A 181 8.40 15.87 -13.26
C LEU A 181 8.52 14.48 -12.63
N SER A 182 8.66 13.41 -13.43
CA SER A 182 8.84 12.06 -12.90
C SER A 182 10.22 11.87 -12.28
N PHE A 183 10.29 11.12 -11.19
CA PHE A 183 11.54 10.69 -10.59
C PHE A 183 11.41 9.28 -10.00
N GLU A 184 12.55 8.63 -9.80
CA GLU A 184 12.65 7.39 -9.04
C GLU A 184 13.42 7.68 -7.75
N TRP A 185 13.00 7.10 -6.63
CA TRP A 185 13.83 7.15 -5.43
C TRP A 185 15.08 6.31 -5.68
N ASP A 186 16.25 6.94 -5.66
CA ASP A 186 17.52 6.25 -5.83
C ASP A 186 17.77 5.31 -4.65
N GLU A 187 17.73 4.00 -4.87
CA GLU A 187 17.92 2.99 -3.83
C GLU A 187 19.34 2.99 -3.23
N GLU A 188 20.31 3.64 -3.90
CA GLU A 188 21.65 3.88 -3.37
C GLU A 188 21.67 5.07 -2.40
N GLU A 189 20.82 6.08 -2.61
CA GLU A 189 20.77 7.29 -1.78
C GLU A 189 19.72 7.24 -0.67
N VAL A 190 18.59 6.57 -0.89
CA VAL A 190 17.46 6.54 0.04
C VAL A 190 16.84 5.16 0.19
N VAL A 191 16.23 4.95 1.35
CA VAL A 191 15.31 3.84 1.61
C VAL A 191 13.90 4.40 1.59
N ALA A 192 13.21 4.28 0.45
CA ALA A 192 11.87 4.86 0.27
C ALA A 192 10.80 4.19 1.15
N ALA A 193 9.87 5.00 1.68
CA ALA A 193 8.71 4.49 2.43
C ALA A 193 7.74 3.67 1.56
N PHE A 194 7.67 3.99 0.26
CA PHE A 194 6.71 3.45 -0.69
C PHE A 194 7.33 2.40 -1.61
N GLU A 195 6.87 1.16 -1.47
CA GLU A 195 7.38 0.06 -2.28
C GLU A 195 6.84 0.12 -3.71
N ARG A 196 7.70 -0.22 -4.69
CA ARG A 196 7.34 -0.36 -6.11
C ARG A 196 6.54 0.83 -6.63
N SER A 197 7.02 2.03 -6.35
CA SER A 197 6.39 3.27 -6.75
C SER A 197 7.44 4.18 -7.38
N SER A 198 6.99 5.10 -8.23
CA SER A 198 7.79 6.24 -8.66
C SER A 198 7.25 7.53 -8.02
N GLY A 199 8.04 8.59 -8.05
CA GLY A 199 7.66 9.92 -7.60
C GLY A 199 7.27 10.81 -8.77
N ILE A 200 6.46 11.83 -8.48
CA ILE A 200 6.21 12.95 -9.40
C ILE A 200 6.24 14.23 -8.58
N PHE A 201 7.10 15.18 -8.97
CA PHE A 201 7.18 16.47 -8.30
C PHE A 201 5.85 17.22 -8.38
N ALA A 202 5.40 17.75 -7.25
CA ALA A 202 4.16 18.48 -7.07
C ALA A 202 4.29 19.92 -7.57
N GLU A 203 5.51 20.43 -7.68
CA GLU A 203 5.85 21.71 -8.28
C GLU A 203 7.03 21.54 -9.24
N CYS A 204 7.00 22.25 -10.36
CA CYS A 204 8.09 22.26 -11.32
C CYS A 204 9.16 23.27 -10.91
N ASP A 205 10.40 22.83 -10.68
CA ASP A 205 11.51 23.70 -10.28
C ASP A 205 11.84 24.78 -11.32
N GLU A 206 11.66 24.51 -12.62
CA GLU A 206 11.98 25.44 -13.70
C GLU A 206 10.98 26.60 -13.84
N CYS A 207 9.71 26.39 -13.49
CA CYS A 207 8.68 27.41 -13.72
C CYS A 207 7.69 27.62 -12.56
N SER A 208 7.95 26.99 -11.41
CA SER A 208 7.19 27.04 -10.16
C SER A 208 5.69 26.74 -10.32
N ARG A 209 5.34 25.98 -11.37
CA ARG A 209 3.94 25.59 -11.60
C ARG A 209 3.64 24.35 -10.79
N THR A 210 2.55 24.40 -10.02
CA THR A 210 1.98 23.21 -9.39
C THR A 210 1.51 22.21 -10.44
N PHE A 211 1.94 20.96 -10.30
CA PHE A 211 1.50 19.84 -11.10
C PHE A 211 0.12 19.35 -10.65
N ASP A 212 -0.73 19.06 -11.63
CA ASP A 212 -2.08 18.56 -11.42
C ASP A 212 -2.24 17.24 -12.20
N PRO A 213 -2.08 16.08 -11.52
CA PRO A 213 -2.16 14.78 -12.15
C PRO A 213 -3.48 14.55 -12.87
N SER A 214 -4.58 15.16 -12.40
CA SER A 214 -5.92 14.94 -12.93
C SER A 214 -6.12 15.47 -14.36
N LYS A 215 -5.19 16.30 -14.86
CA LYS A 215 -5.16 16.74 -16.27
C LYS A 215 -4.66 15.66 -17.22
N GLY A 216 -3.87 14.72 -16.72
CA GLY A 216 -3.47 13.52 -17.43
C GLY A 216 -4.44 12.37 -17.16
N SER A 217 -4.31 11.29 -17.92
CA SER A 217 -4.98 10.03 -17.61
C SER A 217 -4.02 8.87 -17.82
N ALA A 218 -4.23 7.80 -17.05
CA ALA A 218 -3.52 6.54 -17.24
C ALA A 218 -4.53 5.40 -17.40
N SER A 219 -4.13 4.34 -18.11
CA SER A 219 -4.92 3.12 -18.16
C SER A 219 -4.73 2.34 -16.87
N ILE A 220 -5.82 1.97 -16.21
CA ILE A 220 -5.83 1.02 -15.10
C ILE A 220 -6.56 -0.23 -15.56
N LYS A 221 -5.90 -1.38 -15.44
CA LYS A 221 -6.42 -2.69 -15.83
C LYS A 221 -6.85 -3.46 -14.60
N ASN A 222 -8.11 -3.89 -14.54
CA ASN A 222 -8.56 -4.85 -13.55
C ASN A 222 -7.83 -6.18 -13.74
N PRO A 223 -7.15 -6.70 -12.70
CA PRO A 223 -6.30 -7.87 -12.84
C PRO A 223 -7.08 -9.18 -13.05
N PHE A 224 -8.38 -9.22 -12.80
CA PHE A 224 -9.17 -10.46 -12.79
C PHE A 224 -9.96 -10.68 -14.08
N ASP A 225 -10.58 -9.64 -14.62
CA ASP A 225 -11.32 -9.71 -15.89
C ASP A 225 -10.59 -9.05 -17.07
N GLY A 226 -9.52 -8.31 -16.79
CA GLY A 226 -8.70 -7.63 -17.78
C GLY A 226 -9.34 -6.36 -18.37
N THR A 227 -10.47 -5.90 -17.83
CA THR A 227 -11.10 -4.63 -18.19
C THR A 227 -10.12 -3.48 -17.97
N LYS A 228 -10.19 -2.46 -18.83
CA LYS A 228 -9.31 -1.30 -18.78
C LYS A 228 -10.13 -0.03 -18.72
N ASP A 229 -9.86 0.77 -17.71
CA ASP A 229 -10.43 2.10 -17.57
C ASP A 229 -9.34 3.15 -17.82
N SER A 230 -9.72 4.26 -18.44
CA SER A 230 -8.90 5.47 -18.47
C SER A 230 -9.26 6.31 -17.25
N VAL A 231 -8.31 6.45 -16.32
CA VAL A 231 -8.54 7.10 -15.03
C VAL A 231 -7.76 8.42 -15.01
N PRO A 232 -8.43 9.57 -14.82
CA PRO A 232 -7.76 10.85 -14.60
C PRO A 232 -6.78 10.76 -13.42
N GLY A 233 -5.55 11.24 -13.60
CA GLY A 233 -4.48 11.11 -12.61
C GLY A 233 -3.97 9.68 -12.37
N GLY A 234 -4.52 8.66 -13.04
CA GLY A 234 -4.09 7.28 -12.90
C GLY A 234 -4.13 6.79 -11.45
N GLY A 235 -3.00 6.28 -10.96
CA GLY A 235 -2.82 5.91 -9.56
C GLY A 235 -2.12 6.96 -8.70
N ALA A 236 -1.87 8.18 -9.20
CA ALA A 236 -1.11 9.20 -8.48
C ALA A 236 -1.82 9.65 -7.20
N TYR A 237 -1.09 9.80 -6.09
CA TYR A 237 -1.65 10.30 -4.85
C TYR A 237 -0.62 11.03 -3.99
N ARG A 238 -1.08 11.97 -3.16
CA ARG A 238 -0.33 12.47 -1.98
C ARG A 238 -0.84 11.84 -0.68
N PHE A 239 -2.05 11.27 -0.73
CA PHE A 239 -2.64 10.45 0.31
C PHE A 239 -3.44 9.29 -0.30
N ALA A 240 -3.23 8.09 0.24
CA ALA A 240 -4.02 6.91 -0.13
C ALA A 240 -4.22 5.99 1.07
N LEU A 241 -5.31 5.22 1.03
CA LEU A 241 -5.39 3.97 1.77
C LEU A 241 -5.07 2.81 0.83
N LYS A 242 -4.35 1.83 1.34
CA LYS A 242 -4.06 0.58 0.64
C LYS A 242 -4.49 -0.60 1.50
N VAL A 243 -5.05 -1.64 0.87
CA VAL A 243 -5.12 -2.96 1.49
C VAL A 243 -4.13 -3.85 0.76
N ASP A 244 -3.06 -4.24 1.45
CA ASP A 244 -2.17 -5.30 1.00
C ASP A 244 -2.78 -6.64 1.40
N CYS A 245 -3.24 -7.43 0.44
CA CYS A 245 -3.83 -8.73 0.72
C CYS A 245 -2.80 -9.87 0.72
N GLY A 246 -1.52 -9.59 0.41
CA GLY A 246 -0.56 -10.66 0.14
C GLY A 246 -1.11 -11.65 -0.89
N ALA A 247 -0.99 -12.94 -0.58
CA ALA A 247 -1.59 -14.03 -1.36
C ALA A 247 -3.03 -14.41 -0.90
N CYS A 248 -3.62 -13.68 0.06
CA CYS A 248 -4.89 -14.00 0.72
C CYS A 248 -6.02 -13.09 0.21
N TYR A 249 -6.57 -13.39 -0.97
CA TYR A 249 -7.66 -12.62 -1.57
C TYR A 249 -8.62 -13.49 -2.40
N VAL A 250 -9.85 -12.99 -2.56
CA VAL A 250 -10.84 -13.58 -3.48
C VAL A 250 -10.57 -13.05 -4.89
N ARG A 251 -10.39 -13.95 -5.87
CA ARG A 251 -10.21 -13.57 -7.28
C ARG A 251 -11.57 -13.16 -7.88
N ASP A 252 -11.90 -11.89 -7.77
CA ASP A 252 -13.15 -11.33 -8.24
C ASP A 252 -12.95 -9.92 -8.80
N ALA A 253 -13.44 -9.69 -10.02
CA ALA A 253 -13.41 -8.38 -10.66
C ALA A 253 -14.16 -7.30 -9.87
N GLY A 254 -15.19 -7.70 -9.11
CA GLY A 254 -15.97 -6.82 -8.22
C GLY A 254 -15.41 -6.69 -6.80
N LEU A 255 -14.22 -7.23 -6.52
CA LEU A 255 -13.58 -7.03 -5.22
C LEU A 255 -13.26 -5.55 -5.02
N ALA A 256 -13.76 -4.98 -3.94
CA ALA A 256 -13.75 -3.55 -3.65
C ALA A 256 -13.49 -3.31 -2.16
N PHE A 257 -13.17 -2.08 -1.77
CA PHE A 257 -13.22 -1.68 -0.37
C PHE A 257 -14.63 -1.87 0.20
N ALA A 258 -14.70 -2.25 1.47
CA ALA A 258 -15.97 -2.33 2.19
C ALA A 258 -16.66 -0.95 2.16
N PRO A 259 -17.95 -0.86 1.75
CA PRO A 259 -18.64 0.42 1.60
C PRO A 259 -18.63 1.28 2.86
N GLU A 260 -18.65 0.66 4.04
CA GLU A 260 -18.64 1.37 5.31
C GLU A 260 -17.26 1.98 5.61
N LEU A 261 -16.17 1.34 5.18
CA LEU A 261 -14.83 1.91 5.28
C LEU A 261 -14.69 3.10 4.32
N VAL A 262 -15.17 2.97 3.08
CA VAL A 262 -15.19 4.08 2.12
C VAL A 262 -16.01 5.25 2.67
N ALA A 263 -17.23 5.00 3.15
CA ALA A 263 -18.10 6.03 3.71
C ALA A 263 -17.48 6.72 4.93
N LEU A 264 -16.78 6.00 5.79
CA LEU A 264 -16.05 6.55 6.93
C LEU A 264 -14.97 7.54 6.46
N VAL A 265 -14.15 7.13 5.49
CA VAL A 265 -13.06 7.93 4.92
C VAL A 265 -13.59 9.17 4.20
N GLU A 266 -14.62 9.01 3.36
CA GLU A 266 -15.25 10.11 2.62
C GLU A 266 -15.89 11.12 3.58
N LYS A 267 -16.54 10.64 4.64
CA LYS A 267 -17.14 11.50 5.66
C LYS A 267 -16.08 12.27 6.45
N GLU A 268 -14.99 11.61 6.85
CA GLU A 268 -13.94 12.23 7.64
C GLU A 268 -13.19 13.32 6.86
N PHE A 269 -12.94 13.08 5.56
CA PHE A 269 -12.24 14.05 4.71
C PHE A 269 -13.17 15.02 3.94
N GLY A 270 -14.49 14.79 3.96
CA GLY A 270 -15.44 15.60 3.18
C GLY A 270 -15.18 15.57 1.68
N ARG A 271 -14.70 14.43 1.15
CA ARG A 271 -14.27 14.28 -0.24
C ARG A 271 -14.56 12.88 -0.74
N SER A 272 -14.87 12.77 -2.03
CA SER A 272 -15.08 11.49 -2.70
C SER A 272 -13.77 10.79 -3.07
N PHE A 273 -13.76 9.47 -3.01
CA PHE A 273 -12.62 8.65 -3.41
C PHE A 273 -12.97 7.79 -4.64
N TYR A 274 -11.95 7.21 -5.25
CA TYR A 274 -12.07 6.14 -6.22
C TYR A 274 -11.09 5.02 -5.84
N GLU A 275 -11.32 3.84 -6.37
CA GLU A 275 -10.52 2.67 -6.04
C GLU A 275 -10.10 1.88 -7.27
N PHE A 276 -8.98 1.19 -7.14
CA PHE A 276 -8.49 0.26 -8.15
C PHE A 276 -7.70 -0.88 -7.50
N GLY A 277 -7.65 -2.02 -8.19
CA GLY A 277 -6.90 -3.20 -7.76
C GLY A 277 -5.72 -3.47 -8.68
N SER A 278 -4.67 -4.08 -8.14
CA SER A 278 -3.49 -4.49 -8.91
C SER A 278 -2.94 -5.83 -8.42
N LEU A 279 -2.32 -6.57 -9.34
CA LEU A 279 -1.50 -7.75 -9.02
C LEU A 279 -0.03 -7.41 -9.17
N ARG A 280 0.76 -7.90 -8.22
CA ARG A 280 2.21 -7.75 -8.12
C ARG A 280 2.97 -9.02 -8.46
#